data_AF-A0A3B8SQF6-F1
#
_entry.id   AF-A0A3B8SQF6-F1
#
_cell.length_a   1.000
_cell.length_b   1.000
_cell.length_c   1.000
_cell.angle_alpha   90.00
_cell.angle_beta   90.00
_cell.angle_gamma   90.00
#
_symmetry.space_group_name_H-M   'P 1'
#
loop_
_entity.id
_entity.type
_entity.pdbx_description
1 polymer ?
#
loop_
_entity_poly.entity_id
_entity_poly.type
_entity_poly.pdbx_seq_one_letter_code
_entity_poly.pdbx_strand_id
1 'polypeptide(L)'
;SDAALIANPLAKPAQAIFQVTAVSTEIQAQKVAEQIRRAVPEDQATVRVESNGTGLFRVQVLPITDLGIERAIYEQLVALGWSPQRLIAK
;
A
#
# COMPACT_ATOMS: atom_id res chain seq x y z
N SER A 1 16.31 11.22 -33.17
CA SER A 1 14.90 11.62 -33.30
C SER A 1 14.28 11.55 -31.93
N ASP A 2 14.20 12.69 -31.26
CA ASP A 2 13.63 12.80 -29.92
C ASP A 2 12.12 12.57 -29.99
N ALA A 3 11.70 11.37 -29.62
CA ALA A 3 10.31 11.12 -29.30
C ALA A 3 10.02 11.88 -28.00
N ALA A 4 9.51 13.10 -28.13
CA ALA A 4 8.89 13.82 -27.02
C ALA A 4 7.81 12.90 -26.43
N LEU A 5 8.09 12.34 -25.26
CA LEU A 5 7.14 11.60 -24.43
C LEU A 5 6.02 12.56 -24.07
N ILE A 6 4.95 12.55 -24.86
CA ILE A 6 3.72 13.28 -24.54
C ILE A 6 3.13 12.56 -23.33
N ALA A 7 3.33 13.13 -22.13
CA ALA A 7 2.67 12.67 -20.93
C ALA A 7 1.15 12.78 -21.14
N ASN A 8 0.43 11.66 -21.08
CA ASN A 8 -1.03 11.65 -21.19
C ASN A 8 -1.63 12.18 -19.88
N PRO A 9 -2.23 13.39 -19.86
CA PRO A 9 -2.77 13.97 -18.63
C PRO A 9 -4.01 13.23 -18.10
N LEU A 10 -4.59 12.31 -18.87
CA LEU A 10 -5.70 11.46 -18.47
C LEU A 10 -5.27 10.09 -17.92
N ALA A 11 -3.99 9.74 -18.02
CA ALA A 11 -3.47 8.51 -17.43
C ALA A 11 -3.43 8.70 -15.91
N LYS A 12 -4.21 7.90 -15.17
CA LYS A 12 -4.09 7.87 -13.71
C LYS A 12 -2.67 7.44 -13.37
N PRO A 13 -1.96 8.17 -12.48
CA PRO A 13 -0.64 7.76 -12.07
C PRO A 13 -0.74 6.37 -11.42
N ALA A 14 0.20 5.50 -11.74
CA ALA A 14 0.23 4.15 -11.21
C ALA A 14 0.33 4.20 -9.68
N GLN A 15 -0.61 3.56 -8.99
CA GLN A 15 -0.70 3.60 -7.54
C GLN A 15 0.13 2.47 -6.93
N ALA A 16 1.09 2.81 -6.07
CA ALA A 16 1.80 1.82 -5.27
C ALA A 16 0.87 1.20 -4.22
N ILE A 17 0.97 -0.11 -4.04
CA ILE A 17 0.28 -0.84 -2.97
C ILE A 17 1.34 -1.65 -2.23
N PHE A 18 1.44 -1.47 -0.92
CA PHE A 18 2.26 -2.32 -0.05
C PHE A 18 1.37 -3.38 0.59
N GLN A 19 1.50 -4.62 0.14
CA GLN A 19 0.87 -5.76 0.79
C GLN A 19 1.74 -6.18 1.98
N VAL A 20 1.23 -6.04 3.19
CA VAL A 20 1.97 -6.24 4.43
C VAL A 20 1.88 -7.69 4.90
N THR A 21 0.69 -8.27 4.87
CA THR A 21 0.44 -9.66 5.28
C THR A 21 -0.89 -10.16 4.70
N ALA A 22 -1.11 -11.48 4.79
CA ALA A 22 -2.38 -12.14 4.50
C ALA A 22 -2.68 -13.15 5.61
N VAL A 23 -3.85 -13.02 6.25
CA VAL A 23 -4.26 -13.86 7.38
C VAL A 23 -5.62 -14.51 7.13
N SER A 24 -5.94 -15.59 7.84
CA SER A 24 -7.13 -16.42 7.59
C SER A 24 -8.44 -15.86 8.17
N THR A 25 -8.38 -14.79 8.97
CA THR A 25 -9.58 -14.20 9.58
C THR A 25 -9.61 -12.69 9.39
N GLU A 26 -10.79 -12.16 9.14
CA GLU A 26 -11.00 -10.71 9.01
C GLU A 26 -10.62 -9.99 10.31
N ILE A 27 -10.98 -10.55 11.47
CA ILE A 27 -10.67 -9.97 12.77
C ILE A 27 -9.16 -9.79 12.96
N GLN A 28 -8.35 -10.79 12.59
CA GLN A 28 -6.90 -10.67 12.69
C GLN A 28 -6.37 -9.63 11.69
N ALA A 29 -6.91 -9.58 10.47
CA ALA A 29 -6.50 -8.58 9.48
C ALA A 29 -6.83 -7.16 9.94
N GLN A 30 -8.00 -6.94 10.55
CA GLN A 30 -8.38 -5.64 11.11
C GLN A 30 -7.47 -5.25 12.27
N LYS A 31 -7.09 -6.18 13.15
CA LYS A 31 -6.13 -5.89 14.23
C LYS A 31 -4.77 -5.41 13.69
N VAL A 32 -4.26 -6.07 12.64
CA VAL A 32 -3.02 -5.66 11.98
C VAL A 32 -3.19 -4.30 11.29
N ALA A 33 -4.30 -4.08 10.59
CA ALA A 33 -4.61 -2.81 9.95
C ALA A 33 -4.66 -1.66 10.96
N GLU A 34 -5.30 -1.85 12.11
CA GLU A 34 -5.35 -0.87 13.20
C GLU A 34 -3.96 -0.55 13.78
N GLN A 35 -3.11 -1.56 13.94
CA GLN A 35 -1.72 -1.34 14.37
C GLN A 35 -0.95 -0.47 13.36
N ILE A 36 -1.15 -0.71 12.07
CA ILE A 36 -0.49 0.06 11.00
C ILE A 36 -1.07 1.48 10.93
N ARG A 37 -2.40 1.65 11.04
CA ARG A 37 -3.06 2.99 11.06
C ARG A 37 -2.52 3.89 12.16
N ARG A 38 -2.19 3.33 13.32
CA ARG A 38 -1.58 4.10 14.43
C ARG A 38 -0.16 4.56 14.15
N ALA A 39 0.54 3.91 13.21
CA ALA A 39 1.93 4.20 12.91
C ALA A 39 2.12 4.93 11.56
N VAL A 40 1.12 4.92 10.69
CA VAL A 40 1.15 5.58 9.38
C VAL A 40 0.17 6.75 9.39
N PRO A 41 0.64 7.99 9.14
CA PRO A 41 -0.25 9.15 9.08
C PRO A 41 -1.35 8.99 8.02
N GLU A 42 -2.60 9.31 8.38
CA GLU A 42 -3.77 9.18 7.50
C GLU A 42 -3.70 10.09 6.26
N ASP A 43 -2.96 11.20 6.38
CA ASP A 43 -2.68 12.14 5.29
C ASP A 43 -1.58 11.66 4.34
N GLN A 44 -0.93 10.53 4.62
CA GLN A 44 0.14 9.95 3.80
C GLN A 44 -0.24 8.61 3.17
N ALA A 45 -1.16 7.86 3.78
CA ALA A 45 -1.57 6.56 3.25
C ALA A 45 -2.97 6.14 3.68
N THR A 46 -3.61 5.33 2.85
CA THR A 46 -4.81 4.58 3.22
C THR A 46 -4.45 3.14 3.60
N VAL A 47 -4.90 2.68 4.77
CA VAL A 47 -4.76 1.28 5.19
C VAL A 47 -6.08 0.54 5.02
N ARG A 48 -6.08 -0.55 4.24
CA ARG A 48 -7.29 -1.35 3.97
C ARG A 48 -7.08 -2.84 4.20
N VAL A 49 -8.17 -3.52 4.50
CA VAL A 49 -8.28 -4.97 4.53
C VAL A 49 -9.05 -5.40 3.29
N GLU A 50 -8.49 -6.32 2.52
CA GLU A 50 -9.09 -6.85 1.29
C GLU A 50 -9.25 -8.37 1.41
N SER A 51 -10.48 -8.87 1.27
CA SER A 51 -10.71 -10.31 1.13
C SER A 51 -10.28 -10.76 -0.26
N ASN A 52 -9.49 -11.82 -0.35
CA ASN A 52 -9.05 -12.37 -1.64
C ASN A 52 -10.02 -13.40 -2.23
N GLY A 53 -11.19 -13.61 -1.60
CA GLY A 53 -12.20 -14.57 -2.04
C GLY A 53 -11.86 -16.06 -1.83
N THR A 54 -10.70 -16.38 -1.24
CA THR A 54 -10.23 -17.76 -0.99
C THR A 54 -9.98 -18.04 0.49
N GLY A 55 -10.61 -17.24 1.37
CA GLY A 55 -10.48 -17.39 2.82
C GLY A 55 -9.25 -16.70 3.43
N LEU A 56 -8.57 -15.82 2.68
CA LEU A 56 -7.53 -14.95 3.23
C LEU A 56 -7.92 -13.47 3.12
N PHE A 57 -7.47 -12.70 4.10
CA PHE A 57 -7.65 -11.26 4.22
C PHE A 57 -6.27 -10.60 4.15
N ARG A 58 -6.05 -9.81 3.11
CA ARG A 58 -4.82 -9.08 2.86
C ARG A 58 -4.88 -7.72 3.54
N VAL A 59 -3.82 -7.37 4.24
CA VAL A 59 -3.64 -6.02 4.78
C VAL A 59 -2.75 -5.25 3.81
N GLN A 60 -3.27 -4.13 3.32
CA GLN A 60 -2.61 -3.30 2.32
C GLN A 60 -2.50 -1.86 2.80
N VAL A 61 -1.38 -1.23 2.47
CA VAL A 61 -1.14 0.20 2.65
C VAL A 61 -0.99 0.83 1.28
N LEU A 62 -1.75 1.89 1.03
CA LEU A 62 -1.78 2.63 -0.22
C LEU A 62 -1.26 4.05 0.07
N PRO A 63 0.06 4.29 -0.12
CA PRO A 63 0.64 5.62 -0.06
C PRO A 63 -0.07 6.60 -0.99
N ILE A 64 -0.05 7.89 -0.68
CA ILE A 64 -0.25 8.91 -1.73
C ILE A 64 0.85 8.75 -2.79
N THR A 65 0.50 8.99 -4.05
CA THR A 65 1.42 8.90 -5.20
C THR A 65 2.49 10.00 -5.17
N ASP A 66 3.43 9.86 -4.24
CA ASP A 66 4.62 10.67 -4.07
C ASP A 66 5.77 9.72 -3.70
N LEU A 67 6.89 9.79 -4.43
CA LEU A 67 8.00 8.86 -4.27
C LEU A 67 8.66 8.96 -2.87
N GLY A 68 8.67 10.15 -2.27
CA GLY A 68 9.18 10.35 -0.92
C GLY A 68 8.28 9.71 0.12
N ILE A 69 6.97 9.89 -0.01
CA ILE A 69 5.96 9.27 0.85
C ILE A 69 5.97 7.74 0.71
N GLU A 70 6.03 7.21 -0.53
CA GLU A 70 6.15 5.77 -0.79
C GLU A 70 7.34 5.16 -0.06
N ARG A 71 8.51 5.80 -0.16
CA ARG A 71 9.73 5.33 0.49
C ARG A 71 9.63 5.40 2.01
N ALA A 72 9.15 6.51 2.57
CA ALA A 72 9.00 6.69 4.00
C ALA A 72 8.05 5.64 4.62
N ILE A 73 6.91 5.37 3.97
CA ILE A 73 5.97 4.34 4.42
C ILE A 73 6.60 2.96 4.34
N TYR A 74 7.35 2.65 3.28
CA TYR A 74 8.03 1.35 3.16
C TYR A 74 9.02 1.14 4.31
N GLU A 75 9.87 2.14 4.57
CA GLU A 75 10.86 2.11 5.67
C GLU A 75 10.18 2.01 7.04
N GLN A 76 9.07 2.74 7.26
CA GLN A 76 8.27 2.65 8.48
C GLN A 76 7.70 1.25 8.69
N LEU A 77 7.14 0.62 7.65
CA LEU A 77 6.61 -0.74 7.74
C LEU A 77 7.72 -1.76 8.06
N VAL A 78 8.89 -1.61 7.45
CA VAL A 78 10.06 -2.45 7.77
C VAL A 78 10.53 -2.25 9.21
N ALA A 79 10.56 -1.01 9.70
CA ALA A 79 10.93 -0.71 11.09
C ALA A 79 9.95 -1.31 12.11
N LEU A 80 8.68 -1.49 11.74
CA LEU A 80 7.67 -2.21 12.53
C LEU A 80 7.80 -3.74 12.45
N GLY A 81 8.79 -4.26 11.72
CA GLY A 81 9.06 -5.69 11.57
C GLY A 81 8.31 -6.35 10.42
N TRP A 82 7.67 -5.59 9.53
CA TRP A 82 6.99 -6.14 8.37
C TRP A 82 7.95 -6.32 7.19
N SER A 83 7.55 -7.16 6.23
CA SER A 83 8.23 -7.32 4.93
C SER A 83 7.27 -7.03 3.79
N PRO A 84 7.01 -5.74 3.48
CA PRO A 84 5.96 -5.37 2.55
C PRO A 84 6.32 -5.76 1.12
N GLN A 85 5.38 -6.37 0.41
CA GLN A 85 5.48 -6.58 -1.03
C GLN A 85 4.93 -5.36 -1.77
N ARG A 86 5.78 -4.71 -2.58
CA ARG A 86 5.34 -3.62 -3.46
C ARG A 86 4.63 -4.18 -4.69
N LEU A 87 3.41 -3.74 -4.89
CA LEU A 87 2.56 -3.99 -6.05
C LEU A 87 2.25 -2.65 -6.72
N ILE A 88 1.92 -2.69 -8.01
CA ILE A 88 1.52 -1.50 -8.77
C ILE A 88 0.11 -1.75 -9.29
N ALA A 89 -0.85 -0.96 -8.84
CA ALA A 89 -2.17 -0.91 -9.47
C ALA A 89 -2.09 -0.11 -10.76
N LYS A 90 -2.53 -0.73 -11.85
CA LYS A 90 -2.66 -0.13 -13.17
C LYS A 90 -4.01 0.57 -13.33
#